data_AF-A0A0G2JC10-F1
#
_entry.id   AF-A0A0G2JC10-F1
#
_cell.length_a   1.000
_cell.length_b   1.000
_cell.length_c   1.000
_cell.angle_alpha   90.00
_cell.angle_beta   90.00
_cell.angle_gamma   90.00
#
_symmetry.space_group_name_H-M   'P 1'
#
loop_
_entity.id
_entity.type
_entity.pdbx_description
1 polymer ?
#
loop_
_entity_poly.entity_id
_entity_poly.type
_entity_poly.pdbx_seq_one_letter_code
_entity_poly.pdbx_strand_id
1 'polypeptide(L)'
;MVFFRSLPRHLSRTASPLFTGRCVPRTSSAALPCYNAHLYGPSSRLPPLTGVRTLTASPKLQGKVLLVLYDGGEHARDQPGLLGTTENELGLRKWLEEKGHTLVTTSDKEGSSSKFDQELVDAEVIITTPFHPGYLTAERLAKAKNLKIAITAGVGSDHVDLNAANKTNGGITVAEVTGCNVVSVAEHVVMTILVLVRNFVPAHEQVASGDWNVAAVAKNEYDLEGKVVGTVAVGRIGERVLRRLKPFDCKELLYYDYQPLKPEVEKEIGCRRVDSLEEMLAQCDVVTINCPLHEKTRGLFNKDLISKMKKGSWLVNTARGAI
;
A
#
# COMPACT_ATOMS: atom_id res chain seq x y z
N MET A 1 -41.37 -3.68 -32.43
CA MET A 1 -41.49 -4.79 -33.41
C MET A 1 -40.54 -4.46 -34.56
N VAL A 2 -39.91 -5.48 -35.15
CA VAL A 2 -38.83 -5.45 -36.15
C VAL A 2 -37.42 -5.23 -35.57
N PHE A 3 -36.38 -6.02 -35.88
CA PHE A 3 -36.18 -7.47 -35.98
C PHE A 3 -34.63 -7.63 -36.00
N PHE A 4 -34.07 -8.52 -35.18
CA PHE A 4 -32.66 -8.93 -35.29
C PHE A 4 -32.40 -9.59 -36.66
N ARG A 5 -31.25 -9.27 -37.29
CA ARG A 5 -30.66 -10.11 -38.35
C ARG A 5 -29.19 -10.39 -38.04
N SER A 6 -28.96 -11.61 -37.57
CA SER A 6 -27.69 -12.31 -37.69
C SER A 6 -27.49 -12.75 -39.14
N LEU A 7 -26.25 -12.69 -39.64
CA LEU A 7 -25.73 -13.61 -40.66
C LEU A 7 -24.20 -13.69 -40.56
N PRO A 8 -23.60 -14.88 -40.72
CA PRO A 8 -22.17 -15.13 -40.63
C PRO A 8 -21.50 -15.14 -42.01
N ARG A 9 -20.17 -15.04 -42.07
CA ARG A 9 -19.31 -15.98 -42.84
C ARG A 9 -17.82 -15.68 -42.71
N HIS A 10 -17.10 -16.80 -42.66
CA HIS A 10 -15.67 -17.01 -42.74
C HIS A 10 -14.93 -16.18 -43.80
N LEU A 11 -13.72 -15.75 -43.46
CA LEU A 11 -12.59 -15.63 -44.38
C LEU A 11 -11.34 -16.20 -43.70
N SER A 12 -10.86 -17.29 -44.29
CA SER A 12 -9.59 -17.93 -44.02
C SER A 12 -8.44 -17.07 -44.54
N ARG A 13 -7.41 -16.84 -43.72
CA ARG A 13 -6.07 -16.54 -44.20
C ARG A 13 -5.03 -17.31 -43.39
N THR A 14 -4.34 -18.16 -44.14
CA THR A 14 -3.14 -18.91 -43.80
C THR A 14 -1.98 -17.98 -43.49
N ALA A 15 -1.32 -18.17 -42.36
CA ALA A 15 0.01 -17.62 -42.08
C ALA A 15 0.91 -18.76 -41.59
N SER A 16 1.98 -19.00 -42.35
CA SER A 16 3.03 -19.99 -42.11
C SER A 16 3.90 -19.63 -40.89
N PRO A 17 4.36 -20.60 -40.09
CA PRO A 17 5.54 -20.43 -39.26
C PRO A 17 6.77 -21.07 -39.92
N LEU A 18 7.73 -20.23 -40.27
CA LEU A 18 9.13 -20.60 -40.50
C LEU A 18 9.84 -20.75 -39.15
N PHE A 19 10.88 -21.59 -39.15
CA PHE A 19 11.88 -21.84 -38.10
C PHE A 19 11.57 -22.90 -37.03
N THR A 20 11.89 -24.14 -37.42
CA THR A 20 12.29 -25.23 -36.52
C THR A 20 13.69 -24.96 -35.95
N GLY A 21 13.74 -24.55 -34.67
CA GLY A 21 14.98 -24.53 -33.89
C GLY A 21 15.22 -25.89 -33.23
N ARG A 22 16.27 -26.60 -33.65
CA ARG A 22 16.79 -27.81 -32.99
C ARG A 22 17.33 -27.46 -31.59
N CYS A 23 16.85 -28.13 -30.55
CA CYS A 23 17.57 -28.25 -29.28
C CYS A 23 18.09 -29.69 -29.12
N VAL A 24 19.41 -29.81 -29.05
CA VAL A 24 20.16 -31.02 -28.74
C VAL A 24 20.26 -31.15 -27.21
N PRO A 25 20.06 -32.33 -26.61
CA PRO A 25 20.36 -32.53 -25.20
C PRO A 25 21.86 -32.76 -25.02
N ARG A 26 22.54 -31.92 -24.23
CA ARG A 26 23.87 -32.25 -23.70
C ARG A 26 23.75 -32.59 -22.22
N THR A 27 23.99 -33.86 -21.95
CA THR A 27 24.41 -34.42 -20.68
C THR A 27 25.83 -33.94 -20.35
N SER A 28 26.07 -33.55 -19.10
CA SER A 28 27.36 -33.80 -18.45
C SER A 28 27.23 -33.66 -16.93
N SER A 29 27.37 -34.79 -16.25
CA SER A 29 27.75 -34.88 -14.85
C SER A 29 29.17 -34.33 -14.66
N ALA A 30 29.42 -33.63 -13.57
CA ALA A 30 30.76 -33.46 -13.03
C ALA A 30 30.68 -33.29 -11.52
N ALA A 31 31.25 -34.27 -10.83
CA ALA A 31 31.36 -34.37 -9.38
C ALA A 31 32.41 -33.39 -8.82
N LEU A 32 32.15 -32.90 -7.61
CA LEU A 32 33.09 -32.14 -6.79
C LEU A 32 34.10 -33.07 -6.11
N PRO A 33 35.40 -32.72 -6.02
CA PRO A 33 36.36 -33.49 -5.26
C PRO A 33 36.41 -33.06 -3.78
N CYS A 34 36.29 -34.06 -2.91
CA CYS A 34 36.68 -34.00 -1.51
C CYS A 34 38.20 -33.80 -1.38
N TYR A 35 38.61 -32.91 -0.47
CA TYR A 35 39.96 -32.89 0.08
C TYR A 35 39.88 -33.09 1.60
N ASN A 36 40.65 -34.06 2.08
CA ASN A 36 40.80 -34.42 3.48
C ASN A 36 42.31 -34.43 3.77
N ALA A 37 42.78 -33.69 4.78
CA ALA A 37 43.94 -34.05 5.61
C ALA A 37 44.20 -33.01 6.73
N HIS A 38 43.90 -33.43 7.95
CA HIS A 38 44.57 -33.22 9.26
C HIS A 38 45.57 -32.08 9.48
N LEU A 39 45.49 -31.45 10.67
CA LEU A 39 46.54 -31.44 11.71
C LEU A 39 45.98 -30.99 13.09
N TYR A 40 46.62 -31.48 14.16
CA TYR A 40 46.17 -31.58 15.56
C TYR A 40 46.54 -30.38 16.48
N GLY A 41 45.66 -30.11 17.48
CA GLY A 41 45.99 -29.73 18.88
C GLY A 41 45.76 -28.28 19.34
N PRO A 42 45.60 -27.99 20.66
CA PRO A 42 45.06 -28.77 21.78
C PRO A 42 43.81 -28.14 22.43
N SER A 43 43.16 -28.93 23.29
CA SER A 43 41.90 -28.67 23.99
C SER A 43 41.92 -27.48 24.95
N SER A 44 40.90 -26.62 24.89
CA SER A 44 40.42 -25.83 26.02
C SER A 44 38.96 -26.22 26.31
N ARG A 45 38.74 -26.85 27.47
CA ARG A 45 37.40 -27.22 27.96
C ARG A 45 36.70 -25.96 28.45
N LEU A 46 35.69 -25.49 27.71
CA LEU A 46 34.70 -24.56 28.24
C LEU A 46 33.72 -25.34 29.13
N PRO A 47 33.32 -24.81 30.30
CA PRO A 47 32.35 -25.46 31.16
C PRO A 47 30.98 -25.51 30.44
N PRO A 48 30.16 -26.56 30.66
CA PRO A 48 28.85 -26.61 30.05
C PRO A 48 27.99 -25.50 30.64
N LEU A 49 27.47 -24.62 29.78
CA LEU A 49 26.39 -23.69 30.11
C LEU A 49 25.13 -24.52 30.40
N THR A 50 25.02 -25.05 31.62
CA THR A 50 23.78 -25.59 32.16
C THR A 50 22.85 -24.42 32.45
N GLY A 51 22.09 -24.05 31.43
CA GLY A 51 21.14 -22.96 31.48
C GLY A 51 20.17 -23.03 30.31
N VAL A 52 19.71 -24.23 29.93
CA VAL A 52 18.49 -24.35 29.13
C VAL A 52 17.36 -23.88 30.04
N ARG A 53 17.03 -22.58 29.97
CA ARG A 53 15.71 -22.12 30.37
C ARG A 53 14.75 -22.77 29.38
N THR A 54 14.26 -23.94 29.75
CA THR A 54 13.04 -24.49 29.16
C THR A 54 11.99 -23.42 29.37
N LEU A 55 11.63 -22.71 28.30
CA LEU A 55 10.43 -21.89 28.27
C LEU A 55 9.30 -22.88 28.55
N THR A 56 8.87 -22.97 29.80
CA THR A 56 7.62 -23.62 30.14
C THR A 56 6.57 -22.85 29.37
N ALA A 57 6.02 -23.48 28.33
CA ALA A 57 4.84 -22.97 27.66
C ALA A 57 3.78 -22.81 28.75
N SER A 58 3.51 -21.55 29.13
CA SER A 58 2.38 -21.25 29.98
C SER A 58 1.12 -21.81 29.32
N PRO A 59 0.17 -22.37 30.08
CA PRO A 59 -1.08 -22.84 29.53
C PRO A 59 -1.77 -21.71 28.76
N LYS A 60 -2.26 -22.03 27.55
CA LYS A 60 -2.86 -21.17 26.52
C LYS A 60 -3.48 -19.86 27.06
N LEU A 61 -2.82 -18.73 26.81
CA LEU A 61 -3.50 -17.43 26.79
C LEU A 61 -4.40 -17.39 25.54
N GLN A 62 -5.64 -17.83 25.71
CA GLN A 62 -6.70 -17.76 24.72
C GLN A 62 -7.20 -16.31 24.64
N GLY A 63 -6.57 -15.50 23.78
CA GLY A 63 -6.96 -14.11 23.55
C GLY A 63 -8.10 -13.95 22.55
N LYS A 64 -8.91 -12.90 22.72
CA LYS A 64 -9.94 -12.45 21.77
C LYS A 64 -9.31 -11.56 20.70
N VAL A 65 -9.53 -11.91 19.44
CA VAL A 65 -9.16 -11.12 18.26
C VAL A 65 -10.42 -10.48 17.69
N LEU A 66 -10.41 -9.16 17.57
CA LEU A 66 -11.47 -8.39 16.91
C LEU A 66 -10.96 -7.87 15.58
N LEU A 67 -11.66 -8.18 14.50
CA LEU A 67 -11.31 -7.85 13.12
C LEU A 67 -12.35 -6.89 12.53
N VAL A 68 -11.91 -5.68 12.16
CA VAL A 68 -12.75 -4.66 11.53
C VAL A 68 -12.34 -4.49 10.07
N LEU A 69 -13.22 -4.93 9.16
CA LEU A 69 -13.02 -4.97 7.71
C LEU A 69 -14.25 -4.44 6.96
N TYR A 70 -14.14 -4.24 5.65
CA TYR A 70 -15.30 -3.91 4.81
C TYR A 70 -16.09 -5.18 4.44
N ASP A 71 -17.39 -5.04 4.21
CA ASP A 71 -18.20 -6.13 3.68
C ASP A 71 -17.96 -6.31 2.17
N GLY A 72 -17.77 -7.55 1.73
CA GLY A 72 -17.64 -7.86 0.31
C GLY A 72 -18.94 -8.34 -0.34
N GLY A 73 -19.90 -8.83 0.44
CA GLY A 73 -21.20 -9.27 -0.04
C GLY A 73 -21.10 -10.42 -1.06
N GLU A 74 -21.81 -10.29 -2.18
CA GLU A 74 -21.72 -11.24 -3.30
C GLU A 74 -20.32 -11.26 -3.93
N HIS A 75 -19.64 -10.10 -3.97
CA HIS A 75 -18.33 -9.99 -4.61
C HIS A 75 -17.24 -10.79 -3.89
N ALA A 76 -17.29 -10.91 -2.55
CA ALA A 76 -16.36 -11.77 -1.81
C ALA A 76 -16.53 -13.26 -2.11
N ARG A 77 -17.75 -13.68 -2.50
CA ARG A 77 -18.04 -15.04 -2.92
C ARG A 77 -17.56 -15.30 -4.34
N ASP A 78 -17.79 -14.32 -5.22
CA ASP A 78 -17.35 -14.39 -6.63
C ASP A 78 -15.83 -14.29 -6.78
N GLN A 79 -15.17 -13.53 -5.91
CA GLN A 79 -13.73 -13.35 -5.90
C GLN A 79 -13.14 -13.70 -4.52
N PRO A 80 -12.78 -14.98 -4.29
CA PRO A 80 -12.14 -15.43 -3.05
C PRO A 80 -10.79 -14.74 -2.76
N GLY A 81 -10.18 -14.10 -3.76
CA GLY A 81 -9.00 -13.26 -3.59
C GLY A 81 -9.25 -11.96 -2.79
N LEU A 82 -10.50 -11.59 -2.51
CA LEU A 82 -10.86 -10.46 -1.65
C LEU A 82 -10.67 -10.81 -0.17
N LEU A 83 -9.43 -11.07 0.24
CA LEU A 83 -9.08 -11.48 1.60
C LEU A 83 -9.43 -10.42 2.66
N GLY A 84 -9.44 -9.14 2.29
CA GLY A 84 -9.69 -8.01 3.18
C GLY A 84 -11.15 -7.79 3.56
N THR A 85 -12.05 -8.75 3.31
CA THR A 85 -13.47 -8.62 3.63
C THR A 85 -13.88 -9.36 4.89
N THR A 86 -15.05 -9.01 5.44
CA THR A 86 -15.63 -9.70 6.60
C THR A 86 -15.95 -11.17 6.34
N GLU A 87 -16.22 -11.57 5.10
CA GLU A 87 -16.50 -12.97 4.72
C GLU A 87 -15.23 -13.84 4.65
N ASN A 88 -14.11 -13.26 4.22
CA ASN A 88 -12.85 -13.99 3.99
C ASN A 88 -11.84 -13.83 5.14
N GLU A 89 -12.03 -12.83 6.01
CA GLU A 89 -11.35 -12.67 7.31
C GLU A 89 -9.82 -12.76 7.25
N LEU A 90 -9.22 -12.25 6.16
CA LEU A 90 -7.79 -12.34 5.87
C LEU A 90 -7.25 -13.79 5.85
N GLY A 91 -8.12 -14.80 5.76
CA GLY A 91 -7.78 -16.22 5.91
C GLY A 91 -7.39 -16.63 7.34
N LEU A 92 -7.75 -15.85 8.36
CA LEU A 92 -7.22 -16.02 9.72
C LEU A 92 -8.04 -16.98 10.60
N ARG A 93 -9.34 -17.16 10.36
CA ARG A 93 -10.25 -17.86 11.29
C ARG A 93 -9.74 -19.23 11.70
N LYS A 94 -9.51 -20.12 10.73
CA LYS A 94 -9.04 -21.49 10.99
C LYS A 94 -7.74 -21.50 11.79
N TRP A 95 -6.77 -20.67 11.40
CA TRP A 95 -5.46 -20.60 12.04
C TRP A 95 -5.54 -20.10 13.50
N LEU A 96 -6.43 -19.13 13.78
CA LEU A 96 -6.68 -18.62 15.13
C LEU A 96 -7.39 -19.66 16.01
N GLU A 97 -8.47 -20.28 15.49
CA GLU A 97 -9.29 -21.24 16.23
C GLU A 97 -8.50 -22.52 16.56
N GLU A 98 -7.66 -23.03 15.64
CA GLU A 98 -6.78 -24.18 15.90
C GLU A 98 -5.78 -23.92 17.05
N LYS A 99 -5.41 -22.65 17.27
CA LYS A 99 -4.55 -22.23 18.39
C LYS A 99 -5.33 -21.96 19.68
N GLY A 100 -6.67 -21.98 19.62
CA GLY A 100 -7.56 -21.72 20.74
C GLY A 100 -7.89 -20.25 20.97
N HIS A 101 -7.67 -19.38 19.99
CA HIS A 101 -8.12 -17.99 20.03
C HIS A 101 -9.55 -17.86 19.50
N THR A 102 -10.25 -16.80 19.90
CA THR A 102 -11.56 -16.45 19.33
C THR A 102 -11.40 -15.31 18.34
N LEU A 103 -12.15 -15.37 17.23
CA LEU A 103 -12.19 -14.31 16.22
C LEU A 103 -13.62 -13.77 16.08
N VAL A 104 -13.78 -12.48 16.38
CA VAL A 104 -14.99 -11.72 16.07
C VAL A 104 -14.69 -10.78 14.91
N THR A 105 -15.51 -10.84 13.86
CA THR A 105 -15.38 -9.97 12.69
C THR A 105 -16.60 -9.06 12.55
N THR A 106 -16.38 -7.83 12.11
CA THR A 106 -17.44 -6.85 11.86
C THR A 106 -17.04 -5.76 10.86
N SER A 107 -18.02 -5.23 10.14
CA SER A 107 -17.94 -3.97 9.40
C SER A 107 -18.67 -2.82 10.13
N ASP A 108 -19.49 -3.14 11.14
CA ASP A 108 -20.25 -2.19 11.92
C ASP A 108 -19.35 -1.51 12.97
N LYS A 109 -18.93 -0.29 12.63
CA LYS A 109 -17.88 0.44 13.34
C LYS A 109 -18.24 1.87 13.76
N GLU A 110 -19.45 2.32 13.45
CA GLU A 110 -19.89 3.71 13.66
C GLU A 110 -21.05 3.77 14.65
N GLY A 111 -21.01 4.76 15.53
CA GLY A 111 -22.01 4.96 16.58
C GLY A 111 -21.73 4.15 17.85
N SER A 112 -22.21 4.67 18.99
CA SER A 112 -21.90 4.13 20.33
C SER A 112 -22.45 2.74 20.61
N SER A 113 -23.38 2.25 19.79
CA SER A 113 -23.96 0.91 19.86
C SER A 113 -23.40 -0.04 18.80
N SER A 114 -22.36 0.37 18.05
CA SER A 114 -21.77 -0.47 17.00
C SER A 114 -21.22 -1.77 17.57
N LYS A 115 -21.22 -2.84 16.77
CA LYS A 115 -20.56 -4.09 17.13
C LYS A 115 -19.08 -3.88 17.45
N PHE A 116 -18.39 -2.96 16.77
CA PHE A 116 -17.04 -2.58 17.13
C PHE A 116 -16.93 -2.06 18.58
N ASP A 117 -17.78 -1.11 18.98
CA ASP A 117 -17.79 -0.56 20.34
C ASP A 117 -18.17 -1.59 21.42
N GLN A 118 -19.02 -2.56 21.08
CA GLN A 118 -19.39 -3.66 21.97
C GLN A 118 -18.22 -4.64 22.17
N GLU A 119 -17.50 -4.97 21.10
CA GLU A 119 -16.53 -6.06 21.10
C GLU A 119 -15.11 -5.61 21.49
N LEU A 120 -14.80 -4.31 21.39
CA LEU A 120 -13.45 -3.78 21.68
C LEU A 120 -13.09 -3.78 23.17
N VAL A 121 -14.08 -3.87 24.07
CA VAL A 121 -13.89 -3.66 25.51
C VAL A 121 -12.99 -4.71 26.17
N ASP A 122 -13.02 -5.92 25.64
CA ASP A 122 -12.30 -7.12 26.11
C ASP A 122 -11.39 -7.74 25.04
N ALA A 123 -11.30 -7.15 23.85
CA ALA A 123 -10.39 -7.60 22.79
C ALA A 123 -8.92 -7.42 23.19
N GLU A 124 -8.11 -8.46 23.00
CA GLU A 124 -6.66 -8.42 23.24
C GLU A 124 -5.90 -7.95 22.00
N VAL A 125 -6.39 -8.34 20.83
CA VAL A 125 -5.91 -7.94 19.51
C VAL A 125 -7.03 -7.26 18.77
N ILE A 126 -6.79 -6.06 18.24
CA ILE A 126 -7.70 -5.41 17.29
C ILE A 126 -6.98 -5.28 15.94
N ILE A 127 -7.56 -5.85 14.89
CA ILE A 127 -7.09 -5.72 13.52
C ILE A 127 -8.05 -4.79 12.78
N THR A 128 -7.52 -3.76 12.15
CA THR A 128 -8.29 -2.76 11.37
C THR A 128 -7.72 -2.67 9.95
N THR A 129 -8.47 -2.11 9.00
CA THR A 129 -7.96 -1.82 7.66
C THR A 129 -8.20 -0.35 7.27
N PRO A 130 -7.23 0.34 6.64
CA PRO A 130 -7.40 1.75 6.25
C PRO A 130 -8.52 2.00 5.24
N PHE A 131 -8.93 0.96 4.50
CA PHE A 131 -10.01 1.05 3.51
C PHE A 131 -11.40 1.14 4.16
N HIS A 132 -11.52 0.70 5.42
CA HIS A 132 -12.73 0.80 6.24
C HIS A 132 -12.33 0.95 7.71
N PRO A 133 -11.79 2.12 8.10
CA PRO A 133 -11.03 2.26 9.34
C PRO A 133 -11.96 2.25 10.56
N GLY A 134 -11.77 1.25 11.43
CA GLY A 134 -12.28 1.27 12.80
C GLY A 134 -11.48 2.27 13.63
N TYR A 135 -11.98 3.50 13.76
CA TYR A 135 -11.25 4.57 14.44
C TYR A 135 -11.06 4.24 15.93
N LEU A 136 -9.82 4.01 16.34
CA LEU A 136 -9.43 3.79 17.75
C LEU A 136 -9.13 5.14 18.39
N THR A 137 -10.20 5.87 18.69
CA THR A 137 -10.13 7.17 19.40
C THR A 137 -9.64 7.00 20.83
N ALA A 138 -9.20 8.09 21.47
CA ALA A 138 -8.86 8.09 22.89
C ALA A 138 -10.01 7.52 23.78
N GLU A 139 -11.26 7.81 23.45
CA GLU A 139 -12.43 7.30 24.18
C GLU A 139 -12.56 5.77 24.06
N ARG A 140 -12.43 5.23 22.84
CA ARG A 140 -12.48 3.78 22.59
C ARG A 140 -11.29 3.06 23.22
N LEU A 141 -10.09 3.63 23.12
CA LEU A 141 -8.89 3.09 23.77
C LEU A 141 -9.01 3.07 25.30
N ALA A 142 -9.69 4.04 25.90
CA ALA A 142 -9.97 4.03 27.34
C ALA A 142 -10.93 2.90 27.75
N LYS A 143 -11.81 2.43 26.84
CA LYS A 143 -12.74 1.31 27.06
C LYS A 143 -12.11 -0.06 26.79
N ALA A 144 -11.08 -0.14 25.94
CA ALA A 144 -10.41 -1.39 25.53
C ALA A 144 -9.43 -1.92 26.60
N LYS A 145 -9.97 -2.52 27.67
CA LYS A 145 -9.20 -2.86 28.88
C LYS A 145 -8.16 -3.97 28.69
N ASN A 146 -8.36 -4.84 27.71
CA ASN A 146 -7.49 -5.98 27.45
C ASN A 146 -6.54 -5.76 26.26
N LEU A 147 -6.69 -4.65 25.53
CA LEU A 147 -5.98 -4.41 24.29
C LEU A 147 -4.46 -4.35 24.53
N LYS A 148 -3.71 -5.19 23.82
CA LYS A 148 -2.24 -5.21 23.86
C LYS A 148 -1.62 -4.82 22.52
N ILE A 149 -2.29 -5.15 21.43
CA ILE A 149 -1.80 -4.84 20.07
C ILE A 149 -2.94 -4.44 19.14
N ALA A 150 -2.73 -3.34 18.42
CA ALA A 150 -3.54 -2.91 17.30
C ALA A 150 -2.76 -3.13 16.00
N ILE A 151 -3.34 -3.86 15.04
CA ILE A 151 -2.72 -4.20 13.77
C ILE A 151 -3.48 -3.55 12.63
N THR A 152 -2.78 -2.82 11.77
CA THR A 152 -3.32 -2.31 10.52
C THR A 152 -3.05 -3.32 9.41
N ALA A 153 -4.09 -3.95 8.90
CA ALA A 153 -4.11 -4.75 7.68
C ALA A 153 -4.02 -3.81 6.46
N GLY A 154 -2.82 -3.29 6.22
CA GLY A 154 -2.52 -2.21 5.29
C GLY A 154 -1.33 -1.39 5.77
N VAL A 155 -1.29 -0.12 5.37
CA VAL A 155 -0.23 0.85 5.70
C VAL A 155 -0.87 2.18 6.10
N GLY A 156 -0.31 2.82 7.13
CA GLY A 156 -0.77 4.06 7.75
C GLY A 156 -1.82 3.81 8.84
N SER A 157 -1.40 4.07 10.09
CA SER A 157 -2.16 3.79 11.31
C SER A 157 -2.75 5.05 11.95
N ASP A 158 -3.00 6.08 11.16
CA ASP A 158 -3.51 7.41 11.58
C ASP A 158 -4.98 7.39 12.06
N HIS A 159 -5.72 6.31 11.81
CA HIS A 159 -7.03 6.06 12.40
C HIS A 159 -6.97 5.57 13.85
N VAL A 160 -5.77 5.33 14.38
CA VAL A 160 -5.51 5.12 15.81
C VAL A 160 -4.99 6.42 16.40
N ASP A 161 -5.55 6.86 17.53
CA ASP A 161 -4.92 7.93 18.31
C ASP A 161 -3.63 7.39 18.93
N LEU A 162 -2.52 7.57 18.23
CA LEU A 162 -1.21 7.04 18.63
C LEU A 162 -0.71 7.66 19.95
N ASN A 163 -1.11 8.90 20.26
CA ASN A 163 -0.76 9.55 21.52
C ASN A 163 -1.52 8.93 22.70
N ALA A 164 -2.78 8.58 22.52
CA ALA A 164 -3.55 7.82 23.49
C ALA A 164 -3.03 6.37 23.61
N ALA A 165 -2.74 5.70 22.49
CA ALA A 165 -2.23 4.33 22.45
C ALA A 165 -0.94 4.16 23.27
N ASN A 166 -0.02 5.14 23.23
CA ASN A 166 1.20 5.16 24.04
C ASN A 166 0.95 5.14 25.56
N LYS A 167 -0.23 5.57 26.00
CA LYS A 167 -0.61 5.64 27.43
C LYS A 167 -1.57 4.52 27.83
N THR A 168 -2.30 3.96 26.87
CA THR A 168 -3.24 2.87 27.10
C THR A 168 -2.51 1.59 27.50
N ASN A 169 -2.94 0.98 28.61
CA ASN A 169 -2.48 -0.34 29.08
C ASN A 169 -0.95 -0.49 29.21
N GLY A 170 -0.25 0.59 29.58
CA GLY A 170 1.22 0.63 29.69
C GLY A 170 1.94 0.87 28.36
N GLY A 171 1.20 1.23 27.31
CA GLY A 171 1.70 1.42 25.95
C GLY A 171 1.40 0.20 25.10
N ILE A 172 0.29 0.23 24.37
CA ILE A 172 -0.04 -0.85 23.43
C ILE A 172 0.90 -0.80 22.22
N THR A 173 1.11 -1.96 21.60
CA THR A 173 1.80 -2.01 20.32
C THR A 173 0.85 -1.61 19.20
N VAL A 174 1.26 -0.68 18.34
CA VAL A 174 0.58 -0.38 17.08
C VAL A 174 1.49 -0.82 15.95
N ALA A 175 1.02 -1.75 15.12
CA ALA A 175 1.80 -2.34 14.03
C ALA A 175 1.03 -2.26 12.72
N GLU A 176 1.76 -2.22 11.61
CA GLU A 176 1.19 -2.24 10.26
C GLU A 176 2.08 -3.09 9.35
N VAL A 177 1.51 -3.55 8.24
CA VAL A 177 2.24 -4.41 7.28
C VAL A 177 3.06 -3.55 6.34
N THR A 178 4.08 -2.89 6.89
CA THR A 178 4.94 -1.95 6.18
C THR A 178 5.47 -2.54 4.87
N GLY A 179 5.14 -1.90 3.75
CA GLY A 179 5.58 -2.32 2.43
C GLY A 179 4.62 -3.20 1.64
N CYS A 180 3.51 -3.68 2.23
CA CYS A 180 2.61 -4.65 1.58
C CYS A 180 1.94 -4.16 0.29
N ASN A 181 1.68 -2.85 0.19
CA ASN A 181 0.92 -2.25 -0.92
C ASN A 181 1.62 -1.03 -1.55
N VAL A 182 2.89 -0.76 -1.19
CA VAL A 182 3.58 0.47 -1.62
C VAL A 182 3.83 0.51 -3.14
N VAL A 183 3.93 -0.66 -3.78
CA VAL A 183 4.00 -0.79 -5.23
C VAL A 183 2.66 -0.42 -5.86
N SER A 184 1.56 -1.00 -5.35
CA SER A 184 0.20 -0.72 -5.81
C SER A 184 -0.15 0.77 -5.71
N VAL A 185 0.20 1.42 -4.60
CA VAL A 185 -0.06 2.86 -4.44
C VAL A 185 0.81 3.68 -5.39
N ALA A 186 2.09 3.33 -5.59
CA ALA A 186 2.95 4.06 -6.53
C ALA A 186 2.46 3.95 -7.99
N GLU A 187 1.92 2.79 -8.38
CA GLU A 187 1.27 2.61 -9.68
C GLU A 187 0.01 3.48 -9.79
N HIS A 188 -0.82 3.50 -8.73
CA HIS A 188 -2.02 4.32 -8.70
C HIS A 188 -1.70 5.82 -8.80
N VAL A 189 -0.64 6.30 -8.15
CA VAL A 189 -0.20 7.69 -8.28
C VAL A 189 0.13 8.03 -9.73
N VAL A 190 0.98 7.23 -10.40
CA VAL A 190 1.38 7.51 -11.79
C VAL A 190 0.19 7.41 -12.73
N MET A 191 -0.71 6.44 -12.52
CA MET A 191 -1.97 6.34 -13.25
C MET A 191 -2.81 7.62 -13.09
N THR A 192 -3.04 8.08 -11.86
CA THR A 192 -3.84 9.28 -11.60
C THR A 192 -3.20 10.54 -12.18
N ILE A 193 -1.87 10.67 -12.12
CA ILE A 193 -1.14 11.75 -12.80
C ILE A 193 -1.48 11.76 -14.30
N LEU A 194 -1.35 10.61 -14.97
CA LEU A 194 -1.62 10.50 -16.41
C LEU A 194 -3.09 10.77 -16.74
N VAL A 195 -4.04 10.26 -15.95
CA VAL A 195 -5.48 10.51 -16.13
C VAL A 195 -5.79 12.01 -16.09
N LEU A 196 -5.18 12.74 -15.15
CA LEU A 196 -5.38 14.18 -14.99
C LEU A 196 -4.69 15.00 -16.09
N VAL A 197 -3.41 14.74 -16.35
CA VAL A 197 -2.60 15.49 -17.31
C VAL A 197 -3.11 15.28 -18.74
N ARG A 198 -3.58 14.07 -19.07
CA ARG A 198 -4.13 13.72 -20.38
C ARG A 198 -5.64 13.94 -20.52
N ASN A 199 -6.28 14.56 -19.53
CA ASN A 199 -7.71 14.88 -19.58
C ASN A 199 -8.63 13.68 -19.89
N PHE A 200 -8.29 12.50 -19.36
CA PHE A 200 -8.90 11.22 -19.77
C PHE A 200 -10.38 11.10 -19.40
N VAL A 201 -10.77 11.54 -18.20
CA VAL A 201 -12.15 11.36 -17.69
C VAL A 201 -13.20 11.99 -18.62
N PRO A 202 -13.14 13.30 -18.95
CA PRO A 202 -14.13 13.90 -19.86
C PRO A 202 -14.04 13.34 -21.28
N ALA A 203 -12.86 12.88 -21.73
CA ALA A 203 -12.72 12.20 -23.03
C ALA A 203 -13.44 10.84 -23.06
N HIS A 204 -13.30 10.05 -21.99
CA HIS A 204 -14.02 8.80 -21.85
C HIS A 204 -15.54 9.02 -21.77
N GLU A 205 -15.99 9.99 -20.97
CA GLU A 205 -17.41 10.33 -20.81
C GLU A 205 -18.04 10.77 -22.13
N GLN A 206 -17.34 11.57 -22.93
CA GLN A 206 -17.78 11.99 -24.27
C GLN A 206 -18.08 10.77 -25.15
N VAL A 207 -17.13 9.84 -25.27
CA VAL A 207 -17.29 8.62 -26.10
C VAL A 207 -18.39 7.71 -25.55
N ALA A 208 -18.46 7.53 -24.23
CA ALA A 208 -19.49 6.70 -23.59
C ALA A 208 -20.91 7.24 -23.81
N SER A 209 -21.04 8.57 -23.93
CA SER A 209 -22.31 9.23 -24.27
C SER A 209 -22.67 9.20 -25.76
N GLY A 210 -21.76 8.72 -26.62
CA GLY A 210 -21.95 8.68 -28.07
C GLY A 210 -21.58 9.98 -28.81
N ASP A 211 -20.96 10.95 -28.13
CA ASP A 211 -20.49 12.20 -28.73
C ASP A 211 -19.08 12.04 -29.33
N TRP A 212 -18.69 12.97 -30.22
CA TRP A 212 -17.36 13.03 -30.83
C TRP A 212 -16.93 14.48 -31.11
N ASN A 213 -16.16 15.05 -30.20
CA ASN A 213 -15.61 16.39 -30.32
C ASN A 213 -14.19 16.45 -29.72
N VAL A 214 -13.19 16.25 -30.59
CA VAL A 214 -11.77 16.25 -30.25
C VAL A 214 -11.34 17.56 -29.57
N ALA A 215 -11.76 18.71 -30.13
CA ALA A 215 -11.35 20.01 -29.61
C ALA A 215 -11.86 20.28 -28.19
N ALA A 216 -13.02 19.70 -27.81
CA ALA A 216 -13.58 19.86 -26.48
C ALA A 216 -12.67 19.29 -25.38
N VAL A 217 -11.90 18.25 -25.68
CA VAL A 217 -11.03 17.55 -24.70
C VAL A 217 -9.54 17.86 -24.91
N ALA A 218 -9.09 17.98 -26.16
CA ALA A 218 -7.70 18.27 -26.50
C ALA A 218 -7.24 19.66 -26.00
N LYS A 219 -8.17 20.60 -25.80
CA LYS A 219 -7.86 21.95 -25.26
C LYS A 219 -7.21 21.95 -23.87
N ASN A 220 -7.29 20.84 -23.15
CA ASN A 220 -6.70 20.66 -21.82
C ASN A 220 -5.95 19.32 -21.68
N GLU A 221 -5.58 18.71 -22.80
CA GLU A 221 -4.76 17.50 -22.84
C GLU A 221 -3.29 17.89 -23.03
N TYR A 222 -2.41 17.40 -22.16
CA TYR A 222 -0.98 17.64 -22.23
C TYR A 222 -0.21 16.33 -22.13
N ASP A 223 1.05 16.36 -22.58
CA ASP A 223 2.00 15.28 -22.30
C ASP A 223 2.65 15.48 -20.93
N LEU A 224 2.97 14.38 -20.26
CA LEU A 224 3.75 14.39 -19.01
C LEU A 224 5.23 14.68 -19.26
N GLU A 225 5.73 14.34 -20.45
CA GLU A 225 7.07 14.70 -20.91
C GLU A 225 7.32 16.21 -20.73
N GLY A 226 8.52 16.55 -20.26
CA GLY A 226 8.92 17.94 -20.04
C GLY A 226 8.20 18.66 -18.89
N LYS A 227 7.34 18.00 -18.12
CA LYS A 227 6.75 18.55 -16.88
C LYS A 227 7.66 18.34 -15.68
N VAL A 228 7.54 19.20 -14.68
CA VAL A 228 8.19 19.04 -13.37
C VAL A 228 7.22 18.36 -12.41
N VAL A 229 7.64 17.24 -11.81
CA VAL A 229 6.83 16.48 -10.86
C VAL A 229 7.49 16.47 -9.49
N GLY A 230 6.77 16.87 -8.44
CA GLY A 230 7.26 16.87 -7.07
C GLY A 230 6.50 15.93 -6.15
N THR A 231 7.20 15.16 -5.32
CA THR A 231 6.60 14.36 -4.26
C THR A 231 6.79 14.99 -2.88
N VAL A 232 5.71 15.14 -2.11
CA VAL A 232 5.77 15.45 -0.68
C VAL A 232 6.00 14.14 0.07
N ALA A 233 7.16 14.05 0.71
CA ALA A 233 7.81 12.86 1.22
C ALA A 233 8.31 11.88 0.14
N VAL A 234 9.46 11.26 0.44
CA VAL A 234 10.20 10.34 -0.42
C VAL A 234 10.46 8.98 0.28
N GLY A 235 9.51 8.57 1.11
CA GLY A 235 9.51 7.23 1.70
C GLY A 235 9.28 6.12 0.66
N ARG A 236 8.83 4.95 1.13
CA ARG A 236 8.66 3.76 0.28
C ARG A 236 7.80 4.00 -0.97
N ILE A 237 6.74 4.80 -0.87
CA ILE A 237 5.85 5.13 -1.99
C ILE A 237 6.47 6.22 -2.86
N GLY A 238 6.82 7.38 -2.28
CA GLY A 238 7.41 8.51 -3.01
C GLY A 238 8.62 8.11 -3.87
N GLU A 239 9.56 7.34 -3.32
CA GLU A 239 10.70 6.82 -4.09
C GLU A 239 10.25 5.94 -5.28
N ARG A 240 9.27 5.05 -5.08
CA ARG A 240 8.74 4.17 -6.14
C ARG A 240 7.96 4.92 -7.21
N VAL A 241 7.31 6.03 -6.85
CA VAL A 241 6.67 6.95 -7.80
C VAL A 241 7.74 7.58 -8.68
N LEU A 242 8.80 8.17 -8.10
CA LEU A 242 9.87 8.79 -8.89
C LEU A 242 10.58 7.78 -9.81
N ARG A 243 10.84 6.56 -9.32
CA ARG A 243 11.39 5.47 -10.15
C ARG A 243 10.52 5.12 -11.37
N ARG A 244 9.19 5.17 -11.22
CA ARG A 244 8.22 4.91 -12.31
C ARG A 244 8.06 6.08 -13.26
N LEU A 245 8.26 7.31 -12.77
CA LEU A 245 8.22 8.52 -13.58
C LEU A 245 9.50 8.74 -14.40
N LYS A 246 10.63 8.15 -13.98
CA LYS A 246 11.92 8.26 -14.68
C LYS A 246 11.84 8.07 -16.22
N PRO A 247 11.21 7.01 -16.77
CA PRO A 247 11.14 6.80 -18.22
C PRO A 247 10.11 7.70 -18.94
N PHE A 248 9.39 8.58 -18.25
CA PHE A 248 8.46 9.54 -18.88
C PHE A 248 9.16 10.84 -19.31
N ASP A 249 10.48 10.93 -19.12
CA ASP A 249 11.28 12.10 -19.51
C ASP A 249 10.68 13.43 -19.01
N CYS A 250 10.23 13.40 -17.75
CA CYS A 250 9.88 14.61 -17.02
C CYS A 250 11.07 15.57 -17.02
N LYS A 251 10.81 16.87 -17.11
CA LYS A 251 11.87 17.88 -17.08
C LYS A 251 12.69 17.80 -15.80
N GLU A 252 12.02 17.57 -14.69
CA GLU A 252 12.68 17.34 -13.40
C GLU A 252 11.78 16.55 -12.45
N LEU A 253 12.41 15.70 -11.65
CA LEU A 253 11.76 14.98 -10.55
C LEU A 253 12.24 15.57 -9.23
N LEU A 254 11.31 16.11 -8.44
CA LEU A 254 11.59 16.79 -7.18
C LEU A 254 11.05 16.00 -6.00
N TYR A 255 11.66 16.19 -4.83
CA TYR A 255 11.05 15.77 -3.58
C TYR A 255 11.33 16.73 -2.43
N TYR A 256 10.39 16.80 -1.50
CA TYR A 256 10.54 17.45 -0.21
C TYR A 256 10.31 16.41 0.90
N ASP A 257 11.34 16.14 1.69
CA ASP A 257 11.27 15.28 2.87
C ASP A 257 12.34 15.71 3.89
N TYR A 258 12.03 15.55 5.17
CA TYR A 258 13.01 15.70 6.24
C TYR A 258 13.94 14.48 6.32
N GLN A 259 13.53 13.31 5.80
CA GLN A 259 14.37 12.14 5.60
C GLN A 259 14.84 12.07 4.14
N PRO A 260 16.06 12.53 3.80
CA PRO A 260 16.52 12.55 2.43
C PRO A 260 16.79 11.14 1.89
N LEU A 261 16.73 11.00 0.57
CA LEU A 261 17.33 9.85 -0.11
C LEU A 261 18.85 9.89 0.03
N LYS A 262 19.48 8.73 -0.13
CA LYS A 262 20.94 8.68 -0.26
C LYS A 262 21.34 9.31 -1.60
N PRO A 263 22.47 10.03 -1.69
CA PRO A 263 22.91 10.67 -2.95
C PRO A 263 23.01 9.71 -4.14
N GLU A 264 23.37 8.44 -3.90
CA GLU A 264 23.47 7.43 -4.95
C GLU A 264 22.09 7.08 -5.53
N VAL A 265 21.05 7.07 -4.68
CA VAL A 265 19.66 6.81 -5.08
C VAL A 265 19.09 8.01 -5.82
N GLU A 266 19.39 9.24 -5.39
CA GLU A 266 19.00 10.46 -6.12
C GLU A 266 19.57 10.46 -7.53
N LYS A 267 20.86 10.13 -7.67
CA LYS A 267 21.54 10.02 -8.97
C LYS A 267 20.96 8.88 -9.82
N GLU A 268 20.66 7.74 -9.20
CA GLU A 268 20.07 6.59 -9.88
C GLU A 268 18.69 6.94 -10.47
N ILE A 269 17.85 7.64 -9.70
CA ILE A 269 16.50 8.04 -10.13
C ILE A 269 16.56 9.24 -11.08
N GLY A 270 17.53 10.14 -10.90
CA GLY A 270 17.57 11.44 -11.57
C GLY A 270 16.63 12.45 -10.91
N CYS A 271 16.57 12.46 -9.57
CA CYS A 271 15.75 13.40 -8.82
C CYS A 271 16.58 14.36 -7.96
N ARG A 272 15.97 15.47 -7.54
CA ARG A 272 16.59 16.49 -6.71
C ARG A 272 15.74 16.79 -5.47
N ARG A 273 16.40 16.90 -4.32
CA ARG A 273 15.79 17.40 -3.09
C ARG A 273 15.54 18.91 -3.17
N VAL A 274 14.41 19.36 -2.64
CA VAL A 274 14.13 20.76 -2.36
C VAL A 274 13.94 20.91 -0.85
N ASP A 275 14.62 21.87 -0.23
CA ASP A 275 14.64 22.02 1.23
C ASP A 275 13.41 22.76 1.78
N SER A 276 12.69 23.48 0.92
CA SER A 276 11.45 24.18 1.24
C SER A 276 10.27 23.59 0.47
N LEU A 277 9.19 23.26 1.19
CA LEU A 277 7.97 22.77 0.56
C LEU A 277 7.39 23.82 -0.40
N GLU A 278 7.26 25.08 0.02
CA GLU A 278 6.73 26.15 -0.83
C GLU A 278 7.57 26.36 -2.09
N GLU A 279 8.89 26.26 -1.98
CA GLU A 279 9.80 26.40 -3.12
C GLU A 279 9.61 25.25 -4.12
N MET A 280 9.41 24.02 -3.63
CA MET A 280 9.10 22.87 -4.49
C MET A 280 7.76 23.09 -5.23
N LEU A 281 6.71 23.49 -4.50
CA LEU A 281 5.38 23.69 -5.07
C LEU A 281 5.37 24.74 -6.20
N ALA A 282 6.15 25.81 -6.05
CA ALA A 282 6.29 26.85 -7.08
C ALA A 282 6.98 26.35 -8.37
N GLN A 283 7.78 25.28 -8.29
CA GLN A 283 8.48 24.67 -9.43
C GLN A 283 7.65 23.61 -10.16
N CYS A 284 6.73 22.95 -9.47
CA CYS A 284 6.01 21.78 -9.97
C CYS A 284 4.81 22.10 -10.86
N ASP A 285 4.67 21.36 -11.95
CA ASP A 285 3.43 21.28 -12.73
C ASP A 285 2.51 20.20 -12.14
N VAL A 286 3.09 19.14 -11.57
CA VAL A 286 2.37 18.07 -10.86
C VAL A 286 2.94 17.90 -9.46
N VAL A 287 2.08 17.85 -8.45
CA VAL A 287 2.45 17.54 -7.07
C VAL A 287 1.74 16.26 -6.63
N THR A 288 2.46 15.35 -5.96
CA THR A 288 1.90 14.15 -5.36
C THR A 288 2.23 14.07 -3.87
N ILE A 289 1.21 13.77 -3.05
CA ILE A 289 1.34 13.67 -1.59
C ILE A 289 1.52 12.20 -1.21
N ASN A 290 2.66 11.89 -0.57
CA ASN A 290 3.04 10.53 -0.16
C ASN A 290 3.51 10.46 1.31
N CYS A 291 3.19 11.48 2.12
CA CYS A 291 3.51 11.55 3.54
C CYS A 291 2.39 10.96 4.41
N PRO A 292 2.69 10.45 5.62
CA PRO A 292 1.67 9.99 6.56
C PRO A 292 0.83 11.15 7.11
N LEU A 293 -0.39 10.85 7.55
CA LEU A 293 -1.21 11.80 8.33
C LEU A 293 -0.75 11.81 9.78
N HIS A 294 -0.37 12.99 10.27
CA HIS A 294 -0.09 13.28 11.67
C HIS A 294 -0.35 14.76 11.93
N GLU A 295 -0.11 15.24 13.15
CA GLU A 295 -0.44 16.61 13.58
C GLU A 295 0.06 17.70 12.63
N LYS A 296 1.29 17.57 12.10
CA LYS A 296 1.90 18.58 11.23
C LYS A 296 1.49 18.46 9.75
N THR A 297 0.91 17.34 9.33
CA THR A 297 0.44 17.14 7.96
C THR A 297 -1.08 17.29 7.84
N ARG A 298 -1.83 17.29 8.94
CA ARG A 298 -3.27 17.50 8.94
C ARG A 298 -3.61 18.91 8.42
N GLY A 299 -4.38 18.99 7.34
CA GLY A 299 -4.78 20.23 6.70
C GLY A 299 -3.60 21.03 6.12
N LEU A 300 -2.49 20.35 5.82
CA LEU A 300 -1.29 20.95 5.25
C LEU A 300 -1.60 21.58 3.90
N PHE A 301 -2.34 20.88 3.03
CA PHE A 301 -2.75 21.38 1.72
C PHE A 301 -4.02 22.23 1.81
N ASN A 302 -3.95 23.29 2.60
CA ASN A 302 -4.99 24.32 2.69
C ASN A 302 -4.89 25.34 1.54
N LYS A 303 -5.78 26.34 1.56
CA LYS A 303 -5.84 27.40 0.55
C LYS A 303 -4.51 28.14 0.39
N ASP A 304 -3.82 28.43 1.48
CA ASP A 304 -2.58 29.22 1.45
C ASP A 304 -1.44 28.42 0.83
N LEU A 305 -1.30 27.14 1.18
CA LEU A 305 -0.27 26.29 0.58
C LEU A 305 -0.57 25.95 -0.88
N ILE A 306 -1.84 25.66 -1.22
CA ILE A 306 -2.27 25.45 -2.61
C ILE A 306 -2.00 26.69 -3.47
N SER A 307 -2.12 27.90 -2.90
CA SER A 307 -1.81 29.14 -3.63
C SER A 307 -0.34 29.26 -4.07
N LYS A 308 0.56 28.47 -3.49
CA LYS A 308 1.98 28.39 -3.87
C LYS A 308 2.23 27.48 -5.07
N MET A 309 1.25 26.64 -5.43
CA MET A 309 1.32 25.81 -6.63
C MET A 309 1.14 26.67 -7.90
N LYS A 310 1.68 26.22 -9.02
CA LYS A 310 1.48 26.90 -10.31
C LYS A 310 0.01 26.94 -10.68
N LYS A 311 -0.43 28.04 -11.28
CA LYS A 311 -1.76 28.11 -11.90
C LYS A 311 -1.88 27.03 -12.99
N GLY A 312 -2.89 26.18 -12.88
CA GLY A 312 -3.11 25.07 -13.82
C GLY A 312 -2.34 23.77 -13.49
N SER A 313 -1.67 23.70 -12.33
CA SER A 313 -1.01 22.48 -11.86
C SER A 313 -2.00 21.37 -11.48
N TRP A 314 -1.53 20.13 -11.45
CA TRP A 314 -2.29 18.96 -10.98
C TRP A 314 -1.81 18.47 -9.61
N LEU A 315 -2.75 18.08 -8.74
CA LEU A 315 -2.47 17.54 -7.41
C LEU A 315 -3.00 16.11 -7.29
N VAL A 316 -2.17 15.18 -6.80
CA VAL A 316 -2.54 13.78 -6.55
C VAL A 316 -2.32 13.46 -5.07
N ASN A 317 -3.36 12.98 -4.40
CA ASN A 317 -3.29 12.54 -3.01
C ASN A 317 -3.78 11.10 -2.88
N THR A 318 -2.84 10.16 -2.76
CA THR A 318 -3.11 8.76 -2.39
C THR A 318 -2.61 8.44 -0.97
N ALA A 319 -2.20 9.47 -0.23
CA ALA A 319 -1.80 9.36 1.16
C ALA A 319 -3.04 9.30 2.05
N ARG A 320 -3.60 10.46 2.43
CA ARG A 320 -4.80 10.58 3.28
C ARG A 320 -5.56 11.86 2.96
N GLY A 321 -6.89 11.78 2.96
CA GLY A 321 -7.74 12.93 2.60
C GLY A 321 -7.70 14.10 3.60
N ALA A 322 -7.28 13.88 4.84
CA ALA A 322 -7.19 14.93 5.86
C ALA A 322 -5.86 15.71 5.84
N ILE A 323 -4.95 15.42 4.88
CA ILE A 323 -3.72 16.17 4.62
C ILE A 323 -4.04 17.33 3.68
#